data_AF-A0A924QBI4-F1
#
_entry.id   AF-A0A924QBI4-F1
#
_cell.length_a   1.000
_cell.length_b   1.000
_cell.length_c   1.000
_cell.angle_alpha   90.00
_cell.angle_beta   90.00
_cell.angle_gamma   90.00
#
_symmetry.space_group_name_H-M   'P 1'
#
loop_
_entity.id
_entity.type
_entity.pdbx_description
1 polymer ?
#
loop_
_entity_poly.entity_id
_entity_poly.type
_entity_poly.pdbx_seq_one_letter_code
_entity_poly.pdbx_strand_id
1 'polypeptide(L)'
;MKFFAALAALTLCPVSAHAAEIDGSQLSAWWGIPFAGTLLSIAILPLALPQLWHHHFGKIAAAWALALAIPFAVVFGPAAMAS
;
A
#
# COMPACT_ATOMS: atom_id res chain seq x y z
N MET A 1 -1.00 11.76 22.28
CA MET A 1 -2.15 10.91 22.67
C MET A 1 -3.46 11.31 21.97
N LYS A 2 -3.82 12.60 21.87
CA LYS A 2 -5.05 13.04 21.18
C LYS A 2 -5.11 12.76 19.66
N PHE A 3 -3.97 12.81 18.95
CA PHE A 3 -3.89 12.50 17.51
C PHE A 3 -4.14 11.02 17.17
N PHE A 4 -3.66 10.09 18.01
CA PHE A 4 -3.91 8.66 17.82
C PHE A 4 -5.39 8.30 18.03
N ALA A 5 -6.06 8.97 18.97
CA ALA A 5 -7.50 8.79 19.19
C ALA A 5 -8.35 9.30 18.02
N ALA A 6 -7.96 10.43 17.40
CA ALA A 6 -8.63 10.95 16.22
C ALA A 6 -8.44 10.05 14.98
N LEU A 7 -7.23 9.51 14.79
CA LEU A 7 -6.96 8.55 13.71
C LEU A 7 -7.71 7.24 13.91
N ALA A 8 -7.77 6.73 15.15
CA ALA A 8 -8.56 5.55 15.50
C ALA A 8 -10.06 5.77 15.28
N ALA A 9 -10.59 6.95 15.60
CA ALA A 9 -11.98 7.31 15.36
C ALA A 9 -12.32 7.41 13.85
N LEU A 10 -11.38 7.88 13.02
CA LEU A 10 -11.51 7.89 11.56
C LEU A 10 -11.50 6.47 10.96
N THR A 11 -10.75 5.52 11.54
CA THR A 11 -10.73 4.11 11.08
C THR A 11 -11.94 3.27 11.51
N LEU A 12 -12.73 3.75 12.47
CA LEU A 12 -13.89 3.03 13.02
C LEU A 12 -15.23 3.45 12.38
N CYS A 13 -15.22 4.45 11.50
CA CYS A 13 -16.42 4.84 10.77
C CYS A 13 -16.69 3.80 9.68
N PRO A 14 -17.83 3.07 9.70
CA PRO A 14 -18.15 2.12 8.65
C PRO A 14 -18.41 2.90 7.37
N VAL A 15 -17.46 2.84 6.44
CA VAL A 15 -17.66 3.31 5.07
C VAL A 15 -18.37 2.21 4.29
N SER A 16 -19.40 2.58 3.52
CA SER A 16 -20.04 1.65 2.59
C SER A 16 -19.01 1.21 1.56
N ALA A 17 -18.55 -0.04 1.66
CA ALA A 17 -17.67 -0.66 0.66
C ALA A 17 -18.49 -0.88 -0.62
N HIS A 18 -18.06 -0.26 -1.71
CA HIS A 18 -18.66 -0.43 -3.03
C HIS A 18 -17.72 -1.33 -3.83
N ALA A 19 -18.18 -2.50 -4.27
CA ALA A 19 -17.34 -3.36 -5.11
C ALA A 19 -16.72 -2.54 -6.25
N ALA A 20 -15.39 -2.53 -6.32
CA ALA A 20 -14.67 -1.78 -7.35
C ALA A 20 -15.18 -2.19 -8.74
N GLU A 21 -15.63 -1.21 -9.53
CA GLU A 21 -16.02 -1.41 -10.95
C GLU A 21 -14.81 -1.65 -11.88
N ILE A 22 -13.59 -1.78 -11.31
CA ILE A 22 -12.36 -2.00 -12.05
C ILE A 22 -12.39 -3.39 -12.68
N ASP A 23 -12.36 -3.46 -14.00
CA ASP A 23 -12.20 -4.71 -14.73
C ASP A 23 -10.77 -5.24 -14.56
N GLY A 24 -10.63 -6.28 -13.72
CA GLY A 24 -9.36 -6.94 -13.44
C GLY A 24 -8.70 -7.57 -14.67
N SER A 25 -9.45 -7.85 -15.73
CA SER A 25 -8.89 -8.40 -16.98
C SER A 25 -8.09 -7.35 -17.77
N GLN A 26 -8.34 -6.06 -17.53
CA GLN A 26 -7.62 -4.93 -18.14
C GLN A 26 -6.34 -4.56 -17.35
N LEU A 27 -6.18 -5.07 -16.13
CA LEU A 27 -5.00 -4.82 -15.31
C LEU A 27 -3.81 -5.63 -15.84
N SER A 28 -2.82 -4.93 -16.40
CA SER A 28 -1.58 -5.57 -16.81
C SER A 28 -0.82 -6.15 -15.61
N ALA A 29 -0.01 -7.19 -15.84
CA ALA A 29 0.82 -7.82 -14.81
C ALA A 29 1.83 -6.86 -14.14
N TRP A 30 2.12 -5.70 -14.75
CA TRP A 30 3.00 -4.67 -14.19
C TRP A 30 2.52 -4.14 -12.84
N TRP A 31 1.21 -4.16 -12.57
CA TRP A 31 0.64 -3.76 -11.28
C TRP A 31 1.04 -4.69 -10.13
N GLY A 32 1.55 -5.89 -10.42
CA GLY A 32 2.09 -6.82 -9.42
C GLY A 32 3.50 -6.46 -8.92
N ILE A 33 4.21 -5.52 -9.58
CA ILE A 33 5.60 -5.19 -9.23
C ILE A 33 5.75 -4.64 -7.80
N PRO A 34 4.91 -3.69 -7.33
CA PRO A 34 5.04 -3.20 -5.96
C PRO A 34 4.82 -4.29 -4.90
N PHE A 35 3.94 -5.25 -5.20
CA PHE A 35 3.71 -6.40 -4.34
C PHE A 35 4.93 -7.33 -4.32
N ALA A 36 5.44 -7.71 -5.49
CA ALA A 36 6.67 -8.50 -5.60
C ALA A 36 7.87 -7.81 -4.93
N GLY A 37 7.98 -6.48 -5.07
CA GLY A 37 9.00 -5.66 -4.41
C GLY A 37 8.90 -5.69 -2.89
N THR A 38 7.68 -5.66 -2.35
CA THR A 38 7.44 -5.82 -0.91
C THR A 38 7.90 -7.19 -0.42
N LEU A 39 7.53 -8.26 -1.12
CA LEU A 39 7.93 -9.63 -0.79
C LEU A 39 9.46 -9.82 -0.88
N LEU A 40 10.08 -9.28 -1.92
CA LEU A 40 11.52 -9.30 -2.09
C LEU A 40 12.23 -8.54 -0.96
N SER A 41 11.66 -7.40 -0.56
CA SER A 41 12.20 -6.58 0.53
C SER A 41 12.21 -7.36 1.85
N ILE A 42 11.10 -8.02 2.21
CA ILE A 42 11.03 -8.82 3.45
C ILE A 42 11.90 -10.09 3.40
N ALA A 43 12.17 -10.63 2.21
CA ALA A 43 12.97 -11.84 2.06
C ALA A 43 14.48 -11.54 2.03
N ILE A 44 14.90 -10.51 1.29
CA ILE A 44 16.31 -10.26 0.98
C ILE A 44 16.92 -9.20 1.90
N LEU A 45 16.26 -8.07 2.15
CA LEU A 45 16.87 -6.96 2.90
C LEU A 45 17.22 -7.28 4.36
N PRO A 46 16.47 -8.09 5.12
CA PRO A 46 16.92 -8.50 6.46
C PRO A 46 18.23 -9.30 6.43
N LEU A 47 18.48 -10.06 5.36
CA LEU A 47 19.67 -10.88 5.20
C LEU A 47 20.84 -10.07 4.64
N ALA A 48 20.58 -9.19 3.67
CA ALA A 48 21.60 -8.38 3.00
C ALA A 48 22.03 -7.15 3.83
N LEU A 49 21.08 -6.47 4.47
CA LEU A 49 21.29 -5.21 5.18
C LEU A 49 20.47 -5.16 6.49
N PRO A 50 20.78 -6.00 7.49
CA PRO A 50 19.97 -6.15 8.71
C PRO A 50 19.81 -4.84 9.49
N GLN A 51 20.86 -4.02 9.63
CA GLN A 51 20.78 -2.77 10.39
C GLN A 51 19.84 -1.74 9.72
N LEU A 52 19.90 -1.64 8.39
CA LEU A 52 19.02 -0.76 7.62
C LEU A 52 17.58 -1.26 7.64
N TRP A 53 17.39 -2.57 7.50
CA TRP A 53 16.08 -3.20 7.53
C TRP A 53 15.35 -2.96 8.87
N HIS A 54 15.99 -3.24 10.00
CA HIS A 54 15.36 -3.09 11.32
C HIS A 54 15.01 -1.63 11.63
N HIS A 55 15.77 -0.67 11.12
CA HIS A 55 15.50 0.75 11.35
C HIS A 55 14.53 1.37 10.33
N HIS A 56 14.43 0.81 9.11
CA HIS A 56 13.68 1.42 8.00
C HIS A 56 12.65 0.51 7.32
N PHE A 57 12.33 -0.66 7.88
CA PHE A 57 11.30 -1.55 7.35
C PHE A 57 9.99 -0.80 7.04
N GLY A 58 9.50 0.01 7.98
CA GLY A 58 8.27 0.78 7.78
C GLY A 58 8.36 1.77 6.63
N LYS A 59 9.53 2.38 6.40
CA LYS A 59 9.75 3.30 5.28
C LYS A 59 9.80 2.55 3.94
N ILE A 60 10.42 1.37 3.92
CA ILE A 60 10.51 0.52 2.73
C ILE A 60 9.12 0.01 2.35
N ALA A 61 8.35 -0.47 3.33
CA ALA A 61 6.97 -0.90 3.12
C ALA A 61 6.08 0.27 2.64
N ALA A 62 6.20 1.45 3.25
CA ALA A 62 5.48 2.64 2.82
C ALA A 62 5.87 3.07 1.39
N ALA A 63 7.15 2.96 1.01
CA ALA A 63 7.60 3.29 -0.34
C ALA A 63 6.95 2.36 -1.38
N TRP A 64 6.90 1.05 -1.14
CA TRP A 64 6.21 0.12 -2.03
C TRP A 64 4.69 0.31 -2.05
N ALA A 65 4.08 0.59 -0.90
CA ALA A 65 2.65 0.91 -0.82
C ALA A 65 2.31 2.16 -1.64
N LEU A 66 3.13 3.22 -1.53
CA LEU A 66 2.97 4.45 -2.32
C LEU A 66 3.26 4.22 -3.81
N ALA A 67 4.23 3.38 -4.13
CA ALA A 67 4.54 3.01 -5.51
C ALA A 67 3.38 2.25 -6.20
N LEU A 68 2.49 1.61 -5.43
CA LEU A 68 1.22 1.09 -5.94
C LEU A 68 0.13 2.18 -5.92
N ALA A 69 -0.10 2.78 -4.76
CA ALA A 69 -1.20 3.70 -4.51
C ALA A 69 -1.19 4.94 -5.41
N ILE A 70 -0.04 5.59 -5.58
CA ILE A 70 0.07 6.84 -6.34
C ILE A 70 -0.27 6.63 -7.83
N PRO A 71 0.42 5.73 -8.57
CA PRO A 71 0.07 5.53 -9.97
C PRO A 71 -1.34 4.97 -10.12
N PHE A 72 -1.81 4.13 -9.20
CA PHE A 72 -3.17 3.59 -9.25
C PHE A 72 -4.22 4.70 -9.10
N ALA A 73 -4.03 5.62 -8.16
CA ALA A 73 -4.89 6.80 -7.99
C ALA A 73 -4.85 7.74 -9.20
N VAL A 74 -3.70 7.86 -9.86
CA VAL A 74 -3.55 8.70 -11.07
C VAL A 74 -4.27 8.07 -12.27
N VAL A 75 -4.18 6.75 -12.44
CA VAL A 75 -4.75 6.05 -13.61
C VAL A 75 -6.25 5.78 -13.45
N PHE A 76 -6.70 5.35 -12.27
CA PHE A 76 -8.08 4.93 -12.01
C PHE A 76 -8.89 5.94 -11.18
N GLY A 77 -8.24 7.01 -10.73
CA GLY A 77 -8.83 8.01 -9.85
C GLY A 77 -8.74 7.61 -8.36
N PRO A 78 -8.69 8.59 -7.45
CA PRO A 78 -8.62 8.33 -6.01
C PRO A 78 -9.89 7.65 -5.46
N ALA A 79 -11.03 7.80 -6.13
CA ALA A 79 -12.27 7.12 -5.78
C ALA A 79 -12.16 5.59 -5.92
N ALA A 80 -11.39 5.10 -6.89
CA ALA A 80 -11.16 3.67 -7.10
C ALA A 80 -10.31 3.01 -5.99
N MET A 81 -9.65 3.81 -5.15
CA MET A 81 -8.97 3.30 -3.95
C MET A 81 -9.89 3.21 -2.72
N ALA A 82 -11.03 3.89 -2.75
CA ALA A 82 -11.96 4.00 -1.63
C ALA A 82 -13.23 3.14 -1.80
N SER A 83 -13.38 2.51 -2.97
CA SER A 83 -14.48 1.60 -3.33
C SER A 83 -14.28 0.23 -2.69
#